data_AF-A0A5N6R305-F1
#
_entry.id   AF-A0A5N6R305-F1
#
_cell.length_a   1.000
_cell.length_b   1.000
_cell.length_c   1.000
_cell.angle_alpha   90.00
_cell.angle_beta   90.00
_cell.angle_gamma   90.00
#
_symmetry.space_group_name_H-M   'P 1'
#
loop_
_entity.id
_entity.type
_entity.pdbx_description
1 polymer ?
#
loop_
_entity_poly.entity_id
_entity_poly.type
_entity_poly.pdbx_seq_one_letter_code
_entity_poly.pdbx_strand_id
1 'polypeptide(L)'
;MAYHSLGGIRTSFSLALLNFPVTLYLSNGQCGNQIGGKFWEVMCEEHGIDATGSYVGDSHLQLERVNVYYNEASGGRYVPRAVLMDLEPGTMDSLRTGPYGKLFRPDNFVFGQNGAGNNWAKGHYTEGAELIDSVLDVVRKETENCDCLQGFQICHSLGGGTGSGMGTLLISKIREEYPDRMMLTFSVFPSPKVSDTVVEPYNATLSVHQLVENADECMVLDNEALYDICFRTLKLTNPSWMDEMEFTEAESNMNDLVSEYQQYQEAAAEEDGEDEAEVEN
;
A
#
# COMPACT_ATOMS: atom_id res chain seq x y z
N MET A 1 -29.47 15.85 0.82
CA MET A 1 -29.64 14.39 0.66
C MET A 1 -28.46 13.70 -0.02
N ALA A 2 -27.58 14.39 -0.77
CA ALA A 2 -26.39 13.76 -1.37
C ALA A 2 -25.22 13.51 -0.39
N TYR A 3 -25.11 14.28 0.70
CA TYR A 3 -24.05 14.11 1.72
C TYR A 3 -24.18 12.83 2.58
N HIS A 4 -25.37 12.23 2.66
CA HIS A 4 -25.60 11.03 3.47
C HIS A 4 -25.23 9.72 2.74
N SER A 5 -25.07 9.77 1.40
CA SER A 5 -24.75 8.62 0.55
C SER A 5 -23.24 8.40 0.39
N LEU A 6 -22.43 9.44 0.60
CA LEU A 6 -20.95 9.36 0.58
C LEU A 6 -20.39 8.76 1.88
N GLY A 7 -21.12 8.88 2.99
CA GLY A 7 -20.72 8.30 4.27
C GLY A 7 -20.72 6.77 4.29
N GLY A 8 -21.65 6.14 3.56
CA GLY A 8 -21.77 4.69 3.46
C GLY A 8 -20.77 4.03 2.50
N ILE A 9 -20.29 4.78 1.49
CA ILE A 9 -19.23 4.32 0.58
C ILE A 9 -17.88 4.37 1.33
N ARG A 10 -17.60 5.49 2.02
CA ARG A 10 -16.41 5.62 2.89
C ARG A 10 -16.26 4.46 3.89
N THR A 11 -17.36 3.97 4.48
CA THR A 11 -17.32 2.89 5.48
C THR A 11 -16.92 1.52 4.89
N SER A 12 -17.14 1.29 3.60
CA SER A 12 -16.85 0.01 2.94
C SER A 12 -15.37 -0.14 2.58
N PHE A 13 -14.67 0.94 2.20
CA PHE A 13 -13.22 0.91 1.98
C PHE A 13 -12.44 0.48 3.23
N SER A 14 -12.83 1.02 4.40
CA SER A 14 -12.29 0.58 5.69
C SER A 14 -12.46 -0.93 5.88
N LEU A 15 -13.65 -1.47 5.63
CA LEU A 15 -13.95 -2.88 5.91
C LEU A 15 -13.18 -3.86 5.00
N ALA A 16 -12.90 -3.50 3.74
CA ALA A 16 -12.12 -4.34 2.83
C ALA A 16 -10.62 -4.36 3.18
N LEU A 17 -10.03 -3.20 3.52
CA LEU A 17 -8.62 -3.08 3.95
C LEU A 17 -8.39 -3.50 5.40
N LEU A 18 -9.40 -3.45 6.26
CA LEU A 18 -9.38 -3.92 7.66
C LEU A 18 -9.79 -5.40 7.81
N ASN A 19 -10.14 -6.07 6.70
CA ASN A 19 -10.23 -7.53 6.68
C ASN A 19 -8.85 -8.17 6.51
N PHE A 20 -7.84 -7.40 6.08
CA PHE A 20 -6.45 -7.78 6.31
C PHE A 20 -6.13 -7.59 7.79
N PRO A 21 -5.65 -8.64 8.45
CA PRO A 21 -5.16 -8.51 9.80
C PRO A 21 -3.85 -7.70 9.89
N VAL A 22 -3.25 -7.52 11.08
CA VAL A 22 -2.11 -6.61 11.35
C VAL A 22 -1.05 -6.64 10.25
N THR A 23 -0.83 -5.49 9.61
CA THR A 23 -0.01 -5.36 8.40
C THR A 23 1.03 -4.25 8.55
N LEU A 24 2.20 -4.46 7.95
CA LEU A 24 3.21 -3.41 7.82
C LEU A 24 3.11 -2.80 6.42
N TYR A 25 2.92 -1.48 6.36
CA TYR A 25 2.86 -0.74 5.10
C TYR A 25 4.25 -0.27 4.68
N LEU A 26 4.62 -0.50 3.43
CA LEU A 26 5.92 -0.17 2.86
C LEU A 26 5.68 0.67 1.61
N SER A 27 6.07 1.94 1.62
CA SER A 27 6.00 2.80 0.43
C SER A 27 7.37 2.95 -0.21
N ASN A 28 7.45 2.66 -1.50
CA ASN A 28 8.70 2.67 -2.24
C ASN A 28 8.71 3.64 -3.42
N GLY A 29 9.73 4.50 -3.42
CA GLY A 29 10.01 5.45 -4.48
C GLY A 29 8.97 6.56 -4.56
N GLN A 30 9.19 7.48 -5.49
CA GLN A 30 8.38 8.69 -5.61
C GLN A 30 6.86 8.42 -5.69
N CYS A 31 6.43 7.51 -6.58
CA CYS A 31 5.01 7.19 -6.76
C CYS A 31 4.40 6.51 -5.53
N GLY A 32 5.06 5.48 -4.98
CA GLY A 32 4.56 4.76 -3.81
C GLY A 32 4.47 5.66 -2.57
N ASN A 33 5.42 6.59 -2.41
CA ASN A 33 5.43 7.56 -1.33
C ASN A 33 4.30 8.60 -1.46
N GLN A 34 3.98 9.08 -2.68
CA GLN A 34 2.85 9.99 -2.89
C GLN A 34 1.50 9.31 -2.61
N ILE A 35 1.31 8.10 -3.14
CA ILE A 35 0.12 7.29 -2.89
C ILE A 35 0.02 6.97 -1.40
N GLY A 36 1.12 6.57 -0.77
CA GLY A 36 1.18 6.32 0.67
C GLY A 36 0.81 7.54 1.50
N GLY A 37 1.30 8.73 1.15
CA GLY A 37 0.94 9.98 1.83
C GLY A 37 -0.58 10.23 1.82
N LYS A 38 -1.21 10.08 0.66
CA LYS A 38 -2.66 10.21 0.51
C LYS A 38 -3.45 9.08 1.19
N PHE A 39 -2.98 7.86 1.11
CA PHE A 39 -3.55 6.72 1.82
C PHE A 39 -3.61 7.00 3.33
N TRP A 40 -2.51 7.45 3.93
CA TRP A 40 -2.46 7.76 5.36
C TRP A 40 -3.30 8.99 5.74
N GLU A 41 -3.44 9.98 4.87
CA GLU A 41 -4.39 11.09 5.06
C GLU A 41 -5.83 10.56 5.21
N VAL A 42 -6.28 9.73 4.28
CA VAL A 42 -7.63 9.15 4.28
C VAL A 42 -7.84 8.25 5.51
N MET A 43 -6.86 7.39 5.82
CA MET A 43 -6.93 6.53 7.01
C MET A 43 -7.03 7.32 8.31
N CYS A 44 -6.30 8.44 8.43
CA CYS A 44 -6.39 9.30 9.60
C CYS A 44 -7.76 9.99 9.70
N GLU A 45 -8.31 10.49 8.59
CA GLU A 45 -9.67 11.05 8.58
C GLU A 45 -10.72 10.01 8.99
N GLU A 46 -10.59 8.78 8.48
CA GLU A 46 -11.53 7.70 8.73
C GLU A 46 -11.50 7.22 10.18
N HIS A 47 -10.31 7.03 10.75
CA HIS A 47 -10.15 6.64 12.14
C HIS A 47 -10.26 7.82 13.12
N GLY A 48 -10.47 9.05 12.63
CA GLY A 48 -10.58 10.24 13.48
C GLY A 48 -9.28 10.57 14.22
N ILE A 49 -8.12 10.33 13.60
CA ILE A 49 -6.79 10.61 14.15
C ILE A 49 -6.31 11.94 13.59
N ASP A 50 -5.91 12.86 14.47
CA ASP A 50 -5.38 14.16 14.05
C ASP A 50 -3.91 14.07 13.59
N ALA A 51 -3.39 15.17 13.03
CA ALA A 51 -1.99 15.24 12.59
C ALA A 51 -0.95 15.09 13.72
N THR A 52 -1.37 15.17 14.98
CA THR A 52 -0.52 14.91 16.14
C THR A 52 -0.55 13.44 16.56
N GLY A 53 -1.45 12.64 16.00
CA GLY A 53 -1.67 11.24 16.35
C GLY A 53 -2.65 11.03 17.51
N SER A 54 -3.36 12.08 17.94
CA SER A 54 -4.38 11.96 18.97
C SER A 54 -5.73 11.63 18.34
N TYR A 55 -6.48 10.75 19.00
CA TYR A 55 -7.84 10.41 18.57
C TYR A 55 -8.81 11.53 18.96
N VAL A 56 -9.49 12.07 17.95
CA VAL A 56 -10.51 13.12 18.05
C VAL A 56 -11.85 12.66 17.45
N GLY A 57 -12.00 11.36 17.16
CA GLY A 57 -13.19 10.79 16.55
C GLY A 57 -14.39 10.67 17.49
N ASP A 58 -15.56 10.55 16.88
CA ASP A 58 -16.85 10.54 17.57
C ASP A 58 -17.42 9.12 17.77
N SER A 59 -16.86 8.09 17.11
CA SER A 59 -17.43 6.74 17.05
C SER A 59 -16.47 5.68 17.58
N HIS A 60 -16.92 4.87 18.54
CA HIS A 60 -16.09 3.80 19.11
C HIS A 60 -15.68 2.74 18.07
N LEU A 61 -16.46 2.57 17.00
CA LEU A 61 -16.12 1.66 15.89
C LEU A 61 -14.82 2.06 15.18
N GLN A 62 -14.45 3.34 15.19
CA GLN A 62 -13.20 3.82 14.60
C GLN A 62 -11.96 3.28 15.33
N LEU A 63 -12.10 2.88 16.60
CA LEU A 63 -11.01 2.35 17.41
C LEU A 63 -10.93 0.81 17.41
N GLU A 64 -11.98 0.10 16.98
CA GLU A 64 -12.09 -1.35 17.15
C GLU A 64 -11.01 -2.13 16.38
N ARG A 65 -10.50 -1.58 15.27
CA ARG A 65 -9.43 -2.19 14.45
C ARG A 65 -8.27 -1.24 14.15
N VAL A 66 -8.11 -0.16 14.90
CA VAL A 66 -7.04 0.82 14.66
C VAL A 66 -5.64 0.20 14.79
N ASN A 67 -5.49 -0.83 15.64
CA ASN A 67 -4.22 -1.52 15.89
C ASN A 67 -3.66 -2.28 14.67
N VAL A 68 -4.48 -2.51 13.63
CA VAL A 68 -4.06 -3.14 12.38
C VAL A 68 -3.00 -2.29 11.67
N TYR A 69 -3.26 -0.97 11.57
CA TYR A 69 -2.41 -0.02 10.85
C TYR A 69 -1.63 0.91 11.79
N TYR A 70 -2.02 1.05 13.04
CA TYR A 70 -1.38 1.96 13.99
C TYR A 70 -0.78 1.20 15.17
N ASN A 71 0.34 1.72 15.65
CA ASN A 71 0.94 1.44 16.94
C ASN A 71 0.41 2.45 17.96
N GLU A 72 -0.12 1.98 19.09
CA GLU A 72 -0.46 2.86 20.22
C GLU A 72 0.81 3.16 21.02
N ALA A 73 1.28 4.41 20.94
CA ALA A 73 2.39 4.92 21.73
C ALA A 73 1.91 5.48 23.08
N SER A 74 2.85 5.67 24.00
CA SER A 74 2.58 6.26 25.31
C SER A 74 1.91 7.63 25.19
N GLY A 75 0.83 7.85 25.95
CA GLY A 75 0.04 9.08 25.92
C GLY A 75 -1.15 9.06 24.96
N GLY A 76 -1.59 7.89 24.49
CA GLY A 76 -2.75 7.75 23.61
C GLY A 76 -2.50 8.28 22.20
N ARG A 77 -1.23 8.21 21.75
CA ARG A 77 -0.80 8.67 20.43
C ARG A 77 -0.71 7.48 19.49
N TYR A 78 -1.46 7.52 18.39
CA TYR A 78 -1.43 6.52 17.34
C TYR A 78 -0.37 6.87 16.30
N VAL A 79 0.48 5.90 15.98
CA VAL A 79 1.60 6.06 15.06
C VAL A 79 1.51 5.00 13.96
N PRO A 80 1.44 5.39 12.67
CA PRO A 80 1.36 4.47 11.53
C PRO A 80 2.46 3.41 11.55
N ARG A 81 2.09 2.15 11.29
CA ARG A 81 2.99 1.04 10.96
C ARG A 81 3.40 1.18 9.49
N ALA A 82 4.21 2.19 9.21
CA ALA A 82 4.69 2.48 7.87
C ALA A 82 6.21 2.63 7.83
N VAL A 83 6.84 2.08 6.80
CA VAL A 83 8.23 2.38 6.42
C VAL A 83 8.20 3.05 5.06
N LEU A 84 8.84 4.22 4.98
CA LEU A 84 8.89 5.02 3.77
C LEU A 84 10.31 5.00 3.25
N MET A 85 10.49 4.55 2.01
CA MET A 85 11.80 4.45 1.39
C MET A 85 11.87 5.07 0.00
N ASP A 86 13.00 5.69 -0.30
CA ASP A 86 13.31 6.26 -1.61
C ASP A 86 14.82 6.36 -1.78
N LEU A 87 15.31 6.28 -3.01
CA LEU A 87 16.73 6.49 -3.31
C LEU A 87 17.08 7.99 -3.40
N GLU A 88 16.06 8.85 -3.44
CA GLU A 88 16.20 10.29 -3.48
C GLU A 88 15.59 10.96 -2.23
N PRO A 89 16.25 11.98 -1.65
CA PRO A 89 15.75 12.66 -0.46
C PRO A 89 14.54 13.58 -0.74
N GLY A 90 14.35 14.03 -1.99
CA GLY A 90 13.37 15.07 -2.33
C GLY A 90 11.91 14.68 -2.02
N THR A 91 11.55 13.42 -2.25
CA THR A 91 10.20 12.92 -1.94
C THR A 91 9.94 12.90 -0.43
N MET A 92 10.96 12.57 0.37
CA MET A 92 10.83 12.46 1.82
C MET A 92 10.61 13.81 2.50
N ASP A 93 11.29 14.85 2.03
CA ASP A 93 11.09 16.20 2.55
C ASP A 93 9.68 16.72 2.26
N SER A 94 9.13 16.36 1.09
CA SER A 94 7.76 16.69 0.71
C SER A 94 6.74 16.00 1.64
N LEU A 95 6.93 14.71 1.93
CA LEU A 95 6.06 13.99 2.86
C LEU A 95 6.17 14.49 4.30
N ARG A 96 7.38 14.81 4.75
CA ARG A 96 7.62 15.31 6.11
C ARG A 96 7.02 16.69 6.35
N THR A 97 6.97 17.53 5.31
CA THR A 97 6.34 18.86 5.36
C THR A 97 4.83 18.82 5.11
N GLY A 98 4.30 17.67 4.67
CA GLY A 98 2.88 17.43 4.51
C GLY A 98 2.08 17.49 5.82
N PRO A 99 0.73 17.52 5.72
CA PRO A 99 -0.16 17.70 6.87
C PRO A 99 0.03 16.63 7.95
N TYR A 100 0.24 15.37 7.55
CA TYR A 100 0.47 14.24 8.45
C TYR A 100 1.94 13.79 8.53
N GLY A 101 2.89 14.57 8.01
CA GLY A 101 4.30 14.20 7.98
C GLY A 101 4.92 13.95 9.37
N LYS A 102 4.38 14.59 10.41
CA LYS A 102 4.82 14.45 11.81
C LYS A 102 4.25 13.23 12.53
N LEU A 103 3.33 12.53 11.87
CA LEU A 103 2.67 11.35 12.41
C LEU A 103 3.59 10.13 12.33
N PHE A 104 4.35 10.01 11.24
CA PHE A 104 5.31 8.94 11.02
C PHE A 104 6.52 9.03 11.96
N ARG A 105 7.08 7.87 12.32
CA ARG A 105 8.34 7.83 13.09
C ARG A 105 9.48 8.36 12.23
N PRO A 106 10.31 9.29 12.73
CA PRO A 106 11.49 9.75 12.00
C PRO A 106 12.44 8.63 11.58
N ASP A 107 12.57 7.59 12.42
CA ASP A 107 13.38 6.40 12.17
C ASP A 107 12.88 5.57 10.97
N ASN A 108 11.61 5.71 10.59
CA ASN A 108 10.99 4.91 9.53
C ASN A 108 11.16 5.53 8.13
N PHE A 109 11.83 6.69 8.04
CA PHE A 109 12.22 7.29 6.78
C PHE A 109 13.63 6.84 6.40
N VAL A 110 13.73 5.97 5.40
CA VAL A 110 15.02 5.48 4.91
C VAL A 110 15.24 6.03 3.52
N PHE A 111 16.33 6.78 3.31
CA PHE A 111 16.58 7.38 1.99
C PHE A 111 18.04 7.37 1.57
N GLY A 112 18.23 7.22 0.26
CA GLY A 112 19.52 7.30 -0.40
C GLY A 112 19.94 8.73 -0.74
N GLN A 113 21.13 8.86 -1.34
CA GLN A 113 21.62 10.12 -1.91
C GLN A 113 21.58 10.14 -3.43
N ASN A 114 21.53 8.97 -4.07
CA ASN A 114 21.59 8.80 -5.51
C ASN A 114 20.32 8.12 -6.00
N GLY A 115 19.57 8.79 -6.87
CA GLY A 115 18.40 8.18 -7.49
C GLY A 115 18.73 7.06 -8.48
N ALA A 116 17.77 6.15 -8.67
CA ALA A 116 17.88 5.10 -9.69
C ALA A 116 17.83 5.63 -11.13
N GLY A 117 17.35 6.87 -11.35
CA GLY A 117 17.30 7.50 -12.68
C GLY A 117 16.48 6.70 -13.70
N ASN A 118 15.29 6.21 -13.30
CA ASN A 118 14.40 5.37 -14.10
C ASN A 118 15.04 4.09 -14.65
N ASN A 119 16.04 3.55 -13.96
CA ASN A 119 16.69 2.31 -14.34
C ASN A 119 16.49 1.22 -13.27
N TRP A 120 15.74 0.18 -13.62
CA TRP A 120 15.50 -0.98 -12.75
C TRP A 120 16.79 -1.61 -12.25
N ALA A 121 17.79 -1.80 -13.11
CA ALA A 121 19.05 -2.46 -12.73
C ALA A 121 19.84 -1.66 -11.69
N LYS A 122 19.76 -0.32 -11.72
CA LYS A 122 20.36 0.51 -10.67
C LYS A 122 19.63 0.35 -9.34
N GLY A 123 18.29 0.34 -9.39
CA GLY A 123 17.47 0.10 -8.20
C GLY A 123 17.68 -1.29 -7.60
N HIS A 124 17.88 -2.31 -8.44
CA HIS A 124 17.94 -3.70 -7.99
C HIS A 124 19.35 -4.18 -7.62
N TYR A 125 20.38 -3.78 -8.38
CA TYR A 125 21.73 -4.33 -8.22
C TYR A 125 22.76 -3.35 -7.66
N THR A 126 22.52 -2.03 -7.71
CA THR A 126 23.52 -1.04 -7.28
C THR A 126 23.01 -0.21 -6.10
N GLU A 127 22.30 0.89 -6.34
CA GLU A 127 21.95 1.88 -5.31
C GLU A 127 20.96 1.30 -4.31
N GLY A 128 19.95 0.55 -4.78
CA GLY A 128 18.99 -0.09 -3.88
C GLY A 128 19.58 -1.26 -3.11
N ALA A 129 20.57 -1.96 -3.66
CA ALA A 129 21.28 -3.00 -2.93
C ALA A 129 22.16 -2.45 -1.80
N GLU A 130 22.65 -1.22 -1.90
CA GLU A 130 23.36 -0.55 -0.81
C GLU A 130 22.41 -0.08 0.31
N LEU A 131 21.17 0.30 -0.03
CA LEU A 131 20.20 0.82 0.94
C LEU A 131 19.34 -0.28 1.60
N ILE A 132 19.21 -1.45 0.97
CA ILE A 132 18.24 -2.47 1.38
C ILE A 132 18.45 -2.99 2.80
N ASP A 133 19.70 -3.15 3.24
CA ASP A 133 20.00 -3.66 4.58
C ASP A 133 19.47 -2.71 5.67
N SER A 134 19.59 -1.40 5.43
CA SER A 134 19.05 -0.38 6.35
C SER A 134 17.52 -0.41 6.40
N VAL A 135 16.87 -0.66 5.26
CA VAL A 135 15.41 -0.82 5.21
C VAL A 135 14.97 -2.08 5.97
N LEU A 136 15.64 -3.21 5.72
CA LEU A 136 15.32 -4.48 6.37
C LEU A 136 15.47 -4.38 7.89
N ASP A 137 16.47 -3.67 8.40
CA ASP A 137 16.62 -3.44 9.85
C ASP A 137 15.44 -2.66 10.45
N VAL A 138 14.91 -1.65 9.75
CA VAL A 138 13.70 -0.93 10.17
C VAL A 138 12.47 -1.82 10.09
N VAL A 139 12.33 -2.61 9.02
CA VAL A 139 11.23 -3.57 8.85
C VAL A 139 11.23 -4.61 9.97
N ARG A 140 12.40 -5.14 10.36
CA ARG A 140 12.56 -6.06 11.49
C ARG A 140 12.12 -5.41 12.79
N LYS A 141 12.58 -4.18 13.07
CA LYS A 141 12.21 -3.42 14.27
C LYS A 141 10.69 -3.19 14.35
N GLU A 142 10.04 -2.86 13.25
CA GLU A 142 8.58 -2.69 13.23
C GLU A 142 7.83 -4.03 13.33
N THR A 143 8.37 -5.10 12.75
CA THR A 143 7.82 -6.45 12.89
C THR A 143 7.91 -6.96 14.33
N GLU A 144 9.02 -6.71 15.03
CA GLU A 144 9.18 -7.03 16.46
C GLU A 144 8.23 -6.24 17.36
N ASN A 145 7.80 -5.04 16.93
CA ASN A 145 6.77 -4.25 17.63
C ASN A 145 5.34 -4.76 17.34
N CYS A 146 5.15 -5.76 16.49
CA CYS A 146 3.85 -6.37 16.20
C CYS A 146 3.67 -7.63 17.06
N ASP A 147 2.53 -7.76 17.75
CA ASP A 147 2.23 -8.99 18.51
C ASP A 147 2.06 -10.21 17.60
N CYS A 148 1.40 -10.02 16.45
CA CYS A 148 1.26 -11.04 15.41
C CYS A 148 1.17 -10.35 14.05
N LEU A 149 2.29 -10.23 13.34
CA LEU A 149 2.29 -9.72 11.97
C LEU A 149 1.65 -10.76 11.04
N GLN A 150 0.63 -10.38 10.27
CA GLN A 150 0.06 -11.27 9.25
C GLN A 150 0.69 -11.10 7.87
N GLY A 151 1.08 -9.88 7.51
CA GLY A 151 1.62 -9.64 6.18
C GLY A 151 2.21 -8.25 5.95
N PHE A 152 2.68 -8.06 4.74
CA PHE A 152 3.27 -6.82 4.26
C PHE A 152 2.41 -6.26 3.12
N GLN A 153 2.21 -4.94 3.13
CA GLN A 153 1.59 -4.22 2.02
C GLN A 153 2.64 -3.31 1.40
N ILE A 154 2.95 -3.52 0.13
CA ILE A 154 4.02 -2.79 -0.56
C ILE A 154 3.40 -1.94 -1.66
N CYS A 155 3.52 -0.62 -1.57
CA CYS A 155 3.08 0.30 -2.60
C CYS A 155 4.29 0.80 -3.40
N HIS A 156 4.29 0.53 -4.71
CA HIS A 156 5.39 0.85 -5.60
C HIS A 156 4.92 1.08 -7.05
N SER A 157 5.80 1.65 -7.87
CA SER A 157 5.57 1.80 -9.31
C SER A 157 6.47 0.87 -10.10
N LEU A 158 5.93 0.25 -11.15
CA LEU A 158 6.67 -0.62 -12.05
C LEU A 158 7.42 0.14 -13.14
N GLY A 159 7.00 1.37 -13.46
CA GLY A 159 7.65 2.21 -14.45
C GLY A 159 8.93 2.91 -13.95
N GLY A 160 9.01 3.23 -12.65
CA GLY A 160 10.14 3.94 -12.07
C GLY A 160 11.42 3.09 -12.01
N GLY A 161 12.52 3.65 -11.47
CA GLY A 161 13.74 2.87 -11.18
C GLY A 161 13.80 2.36 -9.74
N THR A 162 13.47 3.24 -8.78
CA THR A 162 13.44 2.93 -7.35
C THR A 162 12.26 2.01 -7.01
N GLY A 163 11.05 2.45 -7.39
CA GLY A 163 9.81 1.69 -7.14
C GLY A 163 9.90 0.27 -7.67
N SER A 164 10.36 0.12 -8.90
CA SER A 164 10.43 -1.16 -9.61
C SER A 164 11.59 -2.03 -9.10
N GLY A 165 12.83 -1.54 -9.22
CA GLY A 165 14.05 -2.32 -8.97
C GLY A 165 14.30 -2.58 -7.50
N MET A 166 14.32 -1.52 -6.69
CA MET A 166 14.50 -1.65 -5.24
C MET A 166 13.26 -2.28 -4.59
N GLY A 167 12.06 -2.03 -5.12
CA GLY A 167 10.83 -2.60 -4.60
C GLY A 167 10.80 -4.11 -4.76
N THR A 168 11.11 -4.61 -5.95
CA THR A 168 11.18 -6.05 -6.16
C THR A 168 12.35 -6.72 -5.42
N LEU A 169 13.45 -6.00 -5.21
CA LEU A 169 14.53 -6.48 -4.33
C LEU A 169 14.02 -6.66 -2.89
N LEU A 170 13.29 -5.67 -2.36
CA LEU A 170 12.73 -5.74 -1.02
C LEU A 170 11.73 -6.90 -0.88
N ILE A 171 10.84 -7.05 -1.85
CA ILE A 171 9.86 -8.14 -1.91
C ILE A 171 10.57 -9.50 -1.80
N SER A 172 11.61 -9.73 -2.61
CA SER A 172 12.38 -10.97 -2.57
C SER A 172 13.05 -11.19 -1.20
N LYS A 173 13.65 -10.13 -0.61
CA LYS A 173 14.30 -10.22 0.71
C LYS A 173 13.33 -10.47 1.85
N ILE A 174 12.17 -9.82 1.84
CA ILE A 174 11.11 -10.07 2.83
C ILE A 174 10.60 -11.51 2.69
N ARG A 175 10.44 -12.02 1.46
CA ARG A 175 9.99 -13.41 1.24
C ARG A 175 11.03 -14.43 1.76
N GLU A 176 12.32 -14.12 1.67
CA GLU A 176 13.39 -14.94 2.26
C GLU A 176 13.34 -14.96 3.80
N GLU A 177 13.09 -13.81 4.45
CA GLU A 177 13.06 -13.70 5.93
C GLU A 177 11.72 -14.13 6.56
N TYR A 178 10.62 -13.88 5.85
CA TYR A 178 9.24 -14.05 6.33
C TYR A 178 8.40 -14.87 5.32
N PRO A 179 8.77 -16.14 5.06
CA PRO A 179 8.12 -16.95 4.02
C PRO A 179 6.65 -17.26 4.32
N ASP A 180 6.27 -17.34 5.59
CA ASP A 180 4.92 -17.68 6.04
C ASP A 180 3.98 -16.46 6.15
N ARG A 181 4.42 -15.28 5.71
CA ARG A 181 3.65 -14.03 5.79
C ARG A 181 3.11 -13.66 4.41
N MET A 182 1.87 -13.17 4.41
CA MET A 182 1.20 -12.72 3.19
C MET A 182 1.90 -11.49 2.61
N MET A 183 2.10 -11.46 1.31
CA MET A 183 2.68 -10.34 0.59
C MET A 183 1.69 -9.76 -0.42
N LEU A 184 1.13 -8.59 -0.07
CA LEU A 184 0.25 -7.81 -0.94
C LEU A 184 1.03 -6.65 -1.56
N THR A 185 0.89 -6.47 -2.86
CA THR A 185 1.54 -5.36 -3.58
C THR A 185 0.51 -4.47 -4.28
N PHE A 186 0.59 -3.16 -4.06
CA PHE A 186 -0.10 -2.14 -4.86
C PHE A 186 0.87 -1.65 -5.93
N SER A 187 0.72 -2.22 -7.13
CA SER A 187 1.66 -2.05 -8.23
C SER A 187 1.07 -1.11 -9.27
N VAL A 188 1.66 0.08 -9.39
CA VAL A 188 1.27 1.05 -10.42
C VAL A 188 1.91 0.67 -11.75
N PHE A 189 1.06 0.34 -12.72
CA PHE A 189 1.47 0.00 -14.08
C PHE A 189 1.67 1.27 -14.92
N PRO A 190 2.75 1.33 -15.71
CA PRO A 190 2.99 2.46 -16.59
C PRO A 190 1.98 2.50 -17.74
N SER A 191 1.61 3.70 -18.18
CA SER A 191 0.82 3.91 -19.40
C SER A 191 1.48 4.97 -20.30
N PRO A 192 1.55 4.72 -21.62
CA PRO A 192 2.13 5.65 -22.59
C PRO A 192 1.36 6.98 -22.73
N LYS A 193 0.14 7.09 -22.19
CA LYS A 193 -0.63 8.34 -22.21
C LYS A 193 -0.21 9.34 -21.13
N VAL A 194 0.39 8.83 -20.05
CA VAL A 194 0.65 9.59 -18.82
C VAL A 194 2.14 9.62 -18.45
N SER A 195 3.00 8.92 -19.18
CA SER A 195 4.44 8.95 -18.96
C SER A 195 5.26 9.28 -20.20
N ASP A 196 6.30 10.08 -19.99
CA ASP A 196 7.29 10.50 -20.99
C ASP A 196 8.54 9.60 -21.02
N THR A 197 8.60 8.56 -20.17
CA THR A 197 9.80 7.71 -20.05
C THR A 197 9.72 6.48 -20.97
N VAL A 198 10.62 6.41 -21.94
CA VAL A 198 10.65 5.29 -22.92
C VAL A 198 11.10 3.94 -22.34
N VAL A 199 11.68 3.92 -21.15
CA VAL A 199 12.23 2.70 -20.53
C VAL A 199 11.28 2.00 -19.56
N GLU A 200 10.10 2.56 -19.30
CA GLU A 200 9.13 1.96 -18.37
C GLU A 200 8.70 0.54 -18.75
N PRO A 201 8.49 0.19 -20.03
CA PRO A 201 8.16 -1.20 -20.38
C PRO A 201 9.26 -2.18 -19.99
N TYR A 202 10.54 -1.77 -20.04
CA TYR A 202 11.65 -2.59 -19.58
C TYR A 202 11.61 -2.79 -18.06
N ASN A 203 11.45 -1.70 -17.30
CA ASN A 203 11.37 -1.76 -15.85
C ASN A 203 10.18 -2.61 -15.39
N ALA A 204 9.00 -2.43 -16.01
CA ALA A 204 7.81 -3.19 -15.68
C ALA A 204 7.96 -4.67 -15.99
N THR A 205 8.52 -5.03 -17.16
CA THR A 205 8.75 -6.44 -17.52
C THR A 205 9.66 -7.14 -16.52
N LEU A 206 10.76 -6.48 -16.11
CA LEU A 206 11.70 -7.02 -15.12
C LEU A 206 11.06 -7.14 -13.74
N SER A 207 10.28 -6.15 -13.33
CA SER A 207 9.61 -6.19 -12.03
C SER A 207 8.48 -7.22 -11.97
N VAL A 208 7.69 -7.37 -13.03
CA VAL A 208 6.61 -8.38 -13.07
C VAL A 208 7.17 -9.78 -12.90
N HIS A 209 8.33 -10.10 -13.50
CA HIS A 209 8.97 -11.40 -13.30
C HIS A 209 9.24 -11.69 -11.82
N GLN A 210 9.71 -10.70 -11.06
CA GLN A 210 9.96 -10.84 -9.62
C GLN A 210 8.68 -10.90 -8.79
N LEU A 211 7.65 -10.15 -9.20
CA LEU A 211 6.35 -10.16 -8.52
C LEU A 211 5.63 -11.50 -8.64
N VAL A 212 5.67 -12.13 -9.82
CA VAL A 212 5.02 -13.43 -10.05
C VAL A 212 5.55 -14.52 -9.12
N GLU A 213 6.82 -14.43 -8.71
CA GLU A 213 7.45 -15.45 -7.87
C GLU A 213 7.31 -15.17 -6.37
N ASN A 214 7.23 -13.90 -5.97
CA ASN A 214 7.38 -13.50 -4.57
C ASN A 214 6.15 -12.83 -3.95
N ALA A 215 5.23 -12.27 -4.74
CA ALA A 215 4.00 -11.67 -4.23
C ALA A 215 2.87 -12.70 -4.22
N ASP A 216 2.15 -12.80 -3.11
CA ASP A 216 0.96 -13.66 -3.03
C ASP A 216 -0.24 -12.98 -3.72
N GLU A 217 -0.32 -11.64 -3.65
CA GLU A 217 -1.34 -10.84 -4.31
C GLU A 217 -0.78 -9.53 -4.88
N CYS A 218 -1.23 -9.18 -6.08
CA CYS A 218 -0.80 -7.97 -6.79
C CYS A 218 -2.00 -7.18 -7.29
N MET A 219 -2.27 -6.07 -6.63
CA MET A 219 -3.26 -5.08 -7.05
C MET A 219 -2.66 -4.22 -8.15
N VAL A 220 -3.17 -4.43 -9.36
CA VAL A 220 -2.75 -3.71 -10.56
C VAL A 220 -3.47 -2.36 -10.62
N LEU A 221 -2.72 -1.29 -10.38
CA LEU A 221 -3.22 0.08 -10.53
C LEU A 221 -2.80 0.61 -11.91
N ASP A 222 -3.74 0.60 -12.86
CA ASP A 222 -3.50 1.12 -14.20
C ASP A 222 -3.75 2.63 -14.26
N ASN A 223 -2.68 3.41 -14.42
CA ASN A 223 -2.78 4.86 -14.56
C ASN A 223 -3.63 5.29 -15.75
N GLU A 224 -3.71 4.48 -16.81
CA GLU A 224 -4.59 4.78 -17.96
C GLU A 224 -6.06 4.70 -17.57
N ALA A 225 -6.43 3.62 -16.88
CA ALA A 225 -7.77 3.42 -16.39
C ALA A 225 -8.14 4.54 -15.42
N LEU A 226 -7.28 4.82 -14.43
CA LEU A 226 -7.48 5.90 -13.46
C LEU A 226 -7.63 7.27 -14.15
N TYR A 227 -6.82 7.55 -15.17
CA TYR A 227 -6.94 8.78 -15.97
C TYR A 227 -8.25 8.85 -16.75
N ASP A 228 -8.63 7.77 -17.43
CA ASP A 228 -9.87 7.70 -18.21
C ASP A 228 -11.11 7.87 -17.31
N ILE A 229 -11.06 7.35 -16.09
CA ILE A 229 -12.09 7.54 -15.06
C ILE A 229 -12.20 9.02 -14.67
N CYS A 230 -11.08 9.65 -14.33
CA CYS A 230 -11.05 11.06 -13.94
C CYS A 230 -11.56 11.97 -15.06
N PHE A 231 -11.18 11.67 -16.30
CA PHE A 231 -11.54 12.48 -17.45
C PHE A 231 -12.98 12.25 -17.91
N ARG A 232 -13.44 10.99 -17.98
CA ARG A 232 -14.76 10.63 -18.55
C ARG A 232 -15.86 10.62 -17.51
N THR A 233 -15.62 10.02 -16.34
CA THR A 233 -16.63 9.87 -15.29
C THR A 233 -16.72 11.14 -14.45
N LEU A 234 -15.57 11.62 -13.95
CA LEU A 234 -15.50 12.77 -13.04
C LEU A 234 -15.46 14.12 -13.77
N LYS A 235 -15.26 14.10 -15.10
CA LYS A 235 -15.22 15.29 -15.97
C LYS A 235 -14.20 16.34 -15.54
N LEU A 236 -13.08 15.89 -14.97
CA LEU A 236 -11.96 16.76 -14.65
C LEU A 236 -11.24 17.13 -15.95
N THR A 237 -11.19 18.42 -16.27
CA THR A 237 -10.62 18.94 -17.53
C THR A 237 -9.10 18.79 -17.61
N ASN A 238 -8.43 18.63 -16.47
CA ASN A 238 -7.00 18.37 -16.40
C ASN A 238 -6.72 17.60 -15.11
N PRO A 239 -6.86 16.25 -15.12
CA PRO A 239 -6.54 15.45 -13.96
C PRO A 239 -5.07 15.68 -13.62
N SER A 240 -4.82 16.27 -12.45
CA SER A 240 -3.47 16.33 -11.91
C SER A 240 -3.19 15.02 -11.18
N TRP A 241 -1.92 14.61 -11.06
CA TRP A 241 -1.46 13.46 -10.25
C TRP A 241 -1.88 13.51 -8.76
N MET A 242 -2.68 14.50 -8.36
CA MET A 242 -2.98 14.92 -7.01
C MET A 242 -4.47 15.22 -6.83
N ASP A 243 -5.35 14.51 -7.55
CA ASP A 243 -6.79 14.66 -7.34
C ASP A 243 -7.32 13.48 -6.50
N GLU A 244 -7.76 13.81 -5.28
CA GLU A 244 -8.23 12.94 -4.18
C GLU A 244 -9.33 11.93 -4.55
N MET A 245 -9.85 11.96 -5.78
CA MET A 245 -10.86 11.04 -6.30
C MET A 245 -10.27 9.77 -6.93
N GLU A 246 -8.95 9.67 -7.11
CA GLU A 246 -8.27 8.50 -7.69
C GLU A 246 -8.41 7.21 -6.83
N PHE A 247 -8.80 7.33 -5.56
CA PHE A 247 -8.97 6.19 -4.65
C PHE A 247 -10.37 5.53 -4.72
N THR A 248 -11.41 6.27 -5.14
CA THR A 248 -12.81 5.79 -5.01
C THR A 248 -13.23 4.75 -6.07
N GLU A 249 -12.53 4.65 -7.20
CA GLU A 249 -12.81 3.59 -8.19
C GLU A 249 -11.91 2.36 -8.03
N ALA A 250 -10.67 2.52 -7.53
CA ALA A 250 -9.87 1.38 -7.08
C ALA A 250 -10.57 0.63 -5.93
N GLU A 251 -11.31 1.37 -5.09
CA GLU A 251 -12.21 0.84 -4.05
C GLU A 251 -13.32 -0.07 -4.61
N SER A 252 -14.01 0.34 -5.69
CA SER A 252 -15.09 -0.47 -6.28
C SER A 252 -14.56 -1.81 -6.78
N ASN A 253 -13.39 -1.79 -7.44
CA ASN A 253 -12.78 -2.99 -7.96
C ASN A 253 -12.25 -3.92 -6.85
N MET A 254 -11.75 -3.38 -5.74
CA MET A 254 -11.37 -4.19 -4.57
C MET A 254 -12.58 -4.83 -3.89
N ASN A 255 -13.69 -4.10 -3.75
CA ASN A 255 -14.90 -4.66 -3.13
C ASN A 255 -15.47 -5.83 -3.95
N ASP A 256 -15.45 -5.72 -5.27
CA ASP A 256 -15.89 -6.81 -6.15
C ASP A 256 -14.98 -8.03 -5.99
N LEU A 257 -13.65 -7.86 -6.04
CA LEU A 257 -12.67 -8.95 -5.89
C LEU A 257 -12.71 -9.63 -4.51
N VAL A 258 -12.78 -8.85 -3.43
CA VAL A 258 -12.86 -9.39 -2.06
C VAL A 258 -14.18 -10.16 -1.88
N SER A 259 -15.29 -9.66 -2.45
CA SER A 259 -16.57 -10.35 -2.39
C SER A 259 -16.56 -11.67 -3.17
N GLU A 260 -15.86 -11.71 -4.31
CA GLU A 260 -15.71 -12.92 -5.12
C GLU A 260 -14.84 -13.96 -4.38
N TYR A 261 -13.71 -13.54 -3.78
CA TYR A 261 -12.87 -14.42 -2.97
C TYR A 261 -13.58 -14.98 -1.74
N GLN A 262 -14.40 -14.17 -1.06
CA GLN A 262 -15.19 -14.62 0.09
C GLN A 262 -16.25 -15.63 -0.33
N GLN A 263 -16.94 -15.39 -1.45
CA GLN A 263 -17.88 -16.37 -2.00
C GLN A 263 -17.19 -17.69 -2.37
N TYR A 264 -15.97 -17.65 -2.92
CA TYR A 264 -15.20 -18.86 -3.21
C TYR A 264 -14.77 -19.60 -1.94
N GLN A 265 -14.37 -18.90 -0.87
CA GLN A 265 -14.04 -19.52 0.41
C GLN A 265 -15.26 -20.16 1.08
N GLU A 266 -16.41 -19.49 1.06
CA GLU A 266 -17.66 -20.01 1.59
C GLU A 266 -18.15 -21.22 0.79
N ALA A 267 -18.09 -21.15 -0.55
CA ALA A 267 -18.45 -22.28 -1.41
C ALA A 267 -17.52 -23.48 -1.24
N ALA A 268 -16.20 -23.27 -1.07
CA ALA A 268 -15.26 -24.35 -0.80
C ALA A 268 -15.47 -24.98 0.59
N ALA A 269 -15.84 -24.18 1.59
CA ALA A 269 -16.19 -24.68 2.92
C ALA A 269 -17.52 -25.46 2.97
N GLU A 270 -18.46 -25.14 2.08
CA GLU A 270 -19.70 -25.91 1.90
C GLU A 270 -19.42 -27.24 1.17
N GLU A 271 -18.57 -27.27 0.15
CA GLU A 271 -18.18 -28.52 -0.55
C GLU A 271 -17.38 -29.46 0.37
N ASP A 272 -16.43 -28.97 1.18
CA ASP A 272 -15.70 -29.79 2.16
C ASP A 272 -16.60 -30.28 3.32
N GLY A 273 -17.70 -29.55 3.61
CA GLY A 273 -18.67 -29.91 4.66
C GLY A 273 -19.71 -30.95 4.22
N GLU A 274 -19.96 -31.10 2.91
CA GLU A 274 -20.86 -32.13 2.38
C GLU A 274 -20.19 -33.51 2.32
N ASP A 275 -18.87 -33.59 2.10
CA ASP A 275 -18.12 -34.85 2.07
C ASP A 275 -17.94 -35.49 3.47
N GLU A 276 -17.97 -34.71 4.55
CA GLU A 276 -17.93 -35.24 5.93
C GLU A 276 -19.31 -35.73 6.43
N ALA A 277 -20.41 -35.32 5.78
CA ALA A 277 -21.77 -35.65 6.21
C ALA A 277 -22.26 -37.03 5.70
N GLU A 278 -21.60 -37.66 4.73
CA GLU A 278 -21.99 -38.98 4.19
C GLU A 278 -21.32 -40.19 4.89
N VAL A 279 -20.46 -39.99 5.90
CA VAL A 279 -19.75 -41.11 6.56
C VAL A 279 -20.42 -41.60 7.86
N GLU A 280 -21.46 -40.93 8.37
CA GLU A 280 -22.25 -41.42 9.51
C GLU A 280 -23.72 -41.71 9.14
N ASN A 281 -23.97 -42.89 8.55
CA ASN A 281 -25.23 -43.65 8.72
C ASN A 281 -25.08 -45.14 8.37
#